data_AF-A0A5J4WSD8-F1
#
_entry.id   AF-A0A5J4WSD8-F1
#
_cell.length_a   1.000
_cell.length_b   1.000
_cell.length_c   1.000
_cell.angle_alpha   90.00
_cell.angle_beta   90.00
_cell.angle_gamma   90.00
#
_symmetry.space_group_name_H-M   'P 1'
#
loop_
_entity.id
_entity.type
_entity.pdbx_description
1 polymer ?
#
loop_
_entity_poly.entity_id
_entity_poly.type
_entity_poly.pdbx_seq_one_letter_code
_entity_poly.pdbx_strand_id
1 'polypeptide(L)'
;MSACANAIKYALAYSDFKLDLDYMPKDDYASFILTQNYWNIKVQNYFEQNKRRNRDTCNNIKEQDSAFYRKIFLSTGCHISKARFTSKNPPTLDRINNDRGHSTDNVKPCCLFCNKFKSNKDENLARLIKQLKNFYILKSLAMIINDEEIYKILHSGITG
;
A
#
# COMPACT_ATOMS: atom_id res chain seq x y z
N MET A 1 32.09 -10.85 -13.42
CA MET A 1 31.23 -11.44 -14.48
C MET A 1 29.80 -11.76 -14.03
N SER A 2 29.44 -11.84 -12.74
CA SER A 2 28.08 -12.22 -12.33
C SER A 2 27.00 -11.13 -12.46
N ALA A 3 27.38 -9.84 -12.41
CA ALA A 3 26.42 -8.73 -12.50
C ALA A 3 25.61 -8.72 -13.81
N CYS A 4 26.25 -9.05 -14.94
CA CYS A 4 25.58 -9.10 -16.25
C CYS A 4 24.60 -10.27 -16.37
N ALA A 5 24.92 -11.44 -15.81
CA ALA A 5 24.04 -12.61 -15.85
C ALA A 5 22.76 -12.41 -15.03
N ASN A 6 22.87 -11.76 -13.86
CA ASN A 6 21.71 -11.43 -13.04
C ASN A 6 20.82 -10.38 -13.70
N ALA A 7 21.40 -9.33 -14.30
CA ALA A 7 20.63 -8.31 -15.01
C ALA A 7 19.80 -8.89 -16.18
N ILE A 8 20.40 -9.77 -16.99
CA ILE A 8 19.69 -10.46 -18.10
C ILE A 8 18.55 -11.32 -17.56
N LYS A 9 18.80 -12.09 -16.49
CA LYS A 9 17.78 -12.92 -15.85
C LYS A 9 16.58 -12.11 -15.37
N TYR A 10 16.83 -10.93 -14.78
CA TYR A 10 15.77 -10.06 -14.30
C TYR A 10 15.01 -9.37 -15.43
N ALA A 11 15.71 -8.90 -16.46
CA ALA A 11 15.07 -8.36 -17.66
C ALA A 11 14.11 -9.37 -18.30
N LEU A 12 14.51 -10.64 -18.39
CA LEU A 12 13.64 -11.72 -18.87
C LEU A 12 12.49 -12.03 -17.91
N ALA A 13 12.73 -12.06 -16.61
CA ALA A 13 11.70 -12.37 -15.61
C ALA A 13 10.59 -11.30 -15.55
N TYR A 14 10.90 -10.04 -15.85
CA TYR A 14 9.98 -8.91 -15.83
C TYR A 14 9.64 -8.36 -17.22
N SER A 15 9.95 -9.08 -18.30
CA SER A 15 9.70 -8.62 -19.68
C SER A 15 8.23 -8.28 -19.96
N ASP A 16 7.33 -9.01 -19.30
CA ASP A 16 5.88 -8.85 -19.45
C ASP A 16 5.27 -7.93 -18.39
N PHE A 17 6.09 -7.34 -17.51
CA PHE A 17 5.60 -6.40 -16.51
C PHE A 17 5.14 -5.11 -17.20
N LYS A 18 3.94 -4.64 -16.84
CA LYS A 18 3.32 -3.44 -17.37
C LYS A 18 3.01 -2.50 -16.21
N LEU A 19 3.52 -1.28 -16.29
CA LEU A 19 3.46 -0.29 -15.21
C LEU A 19 2.02 0.21 -14.94
N ASP A 20 1.18 0.19 -15.97
CA ASP A 20 -0.22 0.60 -15.97
C ASP A 20 -1.18 -0.48 -15.46
N LEU A 21 -0.71 -1.72 -15.30
CA LEU A 21 -1.53 -2.82 -14.78
C LEU A 21 -1.41 -2.97 -13.25
N ASP A 22 -2.51 -3.43 -12.65
CA ASP A 22 -2.58 -3.77 -11.23
C ASP A 22 -2.48 -5.30 -11.04
N TYR A 23 -1.38 -5.73 -10.42
CA TYR A 23 -1.11 -7.13 -10.10
C TYR A 23 -1.61 -7.45 -8.70
N MET A 24 -2.63 -8.30 -8.60
CA MET A 24 -3.30 -8.66 -7.35
C MET A 24 -3.33 -10.17 -7.17
N PRO A 25 -2.40 -10.76 -6.38
CA PRO A 25 -2.46 -12.16 -6.00
C PRO A 25 -3.81 -12.45 -5.34
N LYS A 26 -4.45 -13.54 -5.76
CA LYS A 26 -5.72 -13.96 -5.18
C LYS A 26 -5.46 -14.52 -3.79
N ASP A 27 -6.28 -14.10 -2.84
CA ASP A 27 -6.48 -14.77 -1.56
C ASP A 27 -7.90 -15.34 -1.49
N ASP A 28 -8.11 -16.31 -0.60
CA ASP A 28 -9.37 -17.00 -0.33
C ASP A 28 -10.07 -16.44 0.91
N TYR A 29 -9.57 -15.35 1.50
CA TYR A 29 -10.16 -14.75 2.68
C TYR A 29 -11.42 -13.93 2.33
N ALA A 30 -12.39 -13.98 3.23
CA ALA A 30 -13.56 -13.13 3.16
C ALA A 30 -13.18 -11.64 3.24
N SER A 31 -13.95 -10.81 2.54
CA SER A 31 -13.83 -9.35 2.59
C SER A 31 -13.99 -8.83 4.02
N PHE A 32 -13.19 -7.84 4.38
CA PHE A 32 -13.25 -7.20 5.68
C PHE A 32 -14.56 -6.40 5.82
N ILE A 33 -15.30 -6.64 6.90
CA ILE A 33 -16.49 -5.87 7.24
C ILE A 33 -16.13 -4.94 8.40
N LEU A 34 -16.19 -3.63 8.14
CA LEU A 34 -15.94 -2.63 9.18
C LEU A 34 -17.07 -2.65 10.23
N THR A 35 -16.68 -2.91 11.48
CA THR A 35 -17.57 -2.78 12.64
C THR A 35 -17.41 -1.41 13.29
N GLN A 36 -18.44 -0.92 13.97
CA GLN A 36 -18.37 0.36 14.67
C GLN A 36 -17.29 0.39 15.74
N ASN A 37 -17.11 -0.70 16.50
CA ASN A 37 -16.08 -0.78 17.52
C ASN A 37 -14.67 -0.68 16.93
N TYR A 38 -14.42 -1.38 15.82
CA TYR A 38 -13.14 -1.25 15.11
C TYR A 38 -12.91 0.19 14.65
N TRP A 39 -13.94 0.83 14.07
CA TRP A 39 -13.86 2.20 13.62
C TRP A 39 -13.55 3.19 14.75
N ASN A 40 -14.24 3.08 15.89
CA ASN A 40 -14.00 3.94 17.05
C ASN A 40 -12.54 3.83 17.53
N ILE A 41 -12.01 2.62 17.63
CA ILE A 41 -10.60 2.38 17.99
C ILE A 41 -9.66 3.05 16.96
N LYS A 42 -9.97 2.97 15.66
CA LYS A 42 -9.16 3.60 14.62
C LYS A 42 -9.19 5.13 14.71
N VAL A 43 -10.38 5.73 14.87
CA VAL A 43 -10.55 7.20 15.02
C VAL A 43 -9.72 7.72 16.19
N GLN A 44 -9.81 7.06 17.35
CA GLN A 44 -9.03 7.44 18.54
C GLN A 44 -7.51 7.30 18.29
N ASN A 45 -7.08 6.22 17.65
CA ASN A 45 -5.67 6.06 17.27
C ASN A 45 -5.18 7.15 16.31
N TYR A 46 -6.01 7.59 15.36
CA TYR A 46 -5.67 8.67 14.43
C TYR A 46 -5.58 10.02 15.13
N PHE A 47 -6.50 10.29 16.06
CA PHE A 47 -6.47 11.49 16.89
C PHE A 47 -5.19 11.57 17.72
N GLU A 48 -4.85 10.50 18.44
CA GLU A 48 -3.63 10.43 19.25
C GLU A 48 -2.35 10.56 18.42
N GLN A 49 -2.30 9.93 17.24
CA GLN A 49 -1.18 10.07 16.31
C GLN A 49 -0.99 11.51 15.83
N ASN A 50 -2.09 12.20 15.52
CA ASN A 50 -2.06 13.59 15.07
C ASN A 50 -1.63 14.52 16.21
N LYS A 51 -2.18 14.33 17.40
CA LYS A 51 -1.82 15.07 18.61
C LYS A 51 -0.33 14.94 18.96
N ARG A 52 0.21 13.71 18.94
CA ARG A 52 1.65 13.45 19.20
C ARG A 52 2.59 14.13 18.22
N ARG A 53 2.10 14.52 17.03
CA ARG A 53 2.87 15.18 15.98
C ARG A 53 2.45 16.63 15.79
N ASN A 54 1.69 17.21 16.73
CA ASN A 54 1.19 18.58 16.72
C ASN A 54 0.46 18.95 15.42
N ARG A 55 -0.28 18.01 14.84
CA ARG A 55 -1.08 18.25 13.63
C ARG A 55 -2.45 18.77 14.01
N ASP A 56 -3.02 19.60 13.14
CA ASP A 56 -4.40 20.04 13.28
C ASP A 56 -5.36 18.84 13.31
N THR A 57 -6.33 18.91 14.21
CA THR A 57 -7.32 17.87 14.47
C THR A 57 -8.76 18.35 14.33
N CYS A 58 -8.99 19.64 14.03
CA CYS A 58 -10.34 20.22 13.98
C CYS A 58 -11.25 19.46 12.98
N ASN A 59 -10.70 19.14 11.81
CA ASN A 59 -11.38 18.47 10.70
C ASN A 59 -11.03 16.97 10.58
N ASN A 60 -10.56 16.34 11.67
CA ASN A 60 -10.33 14.89 11.64
C ASN A 60 -11.65 14.14 11.42
N ILE A 61 -11.56 13.01 10.73
CA ILE A 61 -12.59 11.98 10.67
C ILE A 61 -13.11 11.61 12.06
N LYS A 62 -14.40 11.29 12.13
CA LYS A 62 -15.15 11.06 13.37
C LYS A 62 -15.78 9.67 13.38
N GLU A 63 -16.24 9.25 14.54
CA GLU A 63 -16.90 7.96 14.78
C GLU A 63 -18.16 7.79 13.90
N GLN A 64 -18.87 8.88 13.61
CA GLN A 64 -20.06 8.89 12.75
C GLN A 64 -19.77 8.60 11.26
N ASP A 65 -18.53 8.74 10.81
CA ASP A 65 -18.14 8.51 9.41
C ASP A 65 -18.01 7.01 9.05
N SER A 66 -18.24 6.12 10.02
CA SER A 66 -18.13 4.66 9.90
C SER A 66 -18.86 4.10 8.69
N ALA A 67 -20.10 4.53 8.44
CA ALA A 67 -20.90 4.02 7.33
C ALA A 67 -20.29 4.36 5.95
N PHE A 68 -19.69 5.54 5.83
CA PHE A 68 -18.98 5.96 4.63
C PHE A 68 -17.73 5.09 4.41
N TYR A 69 -16.87 4.96 5.43
CA TYR A 69 -15.63 4.19 5.31
C TYR A 69 -15.87 2.68 5.19
N ARG A 70 -16.97 2.15 5.73
CA ARG A 70 -17.39 0.77 5.47
C ARG A 70 -17.64 0.54 3.99
N LYS A 71 -18.36 1.46 3.30
CA LYS A 71 -18.59 1.37 1.85
C LYS A 71 -17.28 1.49 1.08
N ILE A 72 -16.41 2.42 1.46
CA ILE A 72 -15.08 2.58 0.84
C ILE A 72 -14.27 1.28 0.96
N PHE A 73 -14.12 0.69 2.14
CA PHE A 73 -13.32 -0.53 2.31
C PHE A 73 -13.93 -1.77 1.62
N LEU A 74 -15.24 -1.80 1.36
CA LEU A 74 -15.87 -2.89 0.62
C LEU A 74 -15.75 -2.73 -0.90
N SER A 75 -15.75 -1.49 -1.40
CA SER A 75 -15.74 -1.18 -2.84
C SER A 75 -14.34 -0.90 -3.39
N THR A 76 -13.36 -0.64 -2.52
CA THR A 76 -11.99 -0.30 -2.91
C THR A 76 -10.98 -1.25 -2.28
N GLY A 77 -9.78 -1.29 -2.87
CA GLY A 77 -8.62 -1.96 -2.29
C GLY A 77 -7.61 -0.97 -1.70
N CYS A 78 -6.51 -1.52 -1.17
CA CYS A 78 -5.36 -0.73 -0.77
C CYS A 78 -4.84 0.11 -1.95
N HIS A 79 -4.65 1.43 -1.79
CA HIS A 79 -4.19 2.27 -2.91
C HIS A 79 -2.80 1.89 -3.44
N ILE A 80 -1.96 1.25 -2.62
CA ILE A 80 -0.60 0.79 -2.98
C ILE A 80 -0.65 -0.59 -3.65
N SER A 81 -1.13 -1.61 -2.92
CA SER A 81 -1.10 -3.00 -3.38
C SER A 81 -2.31 -3.43 -4.19
N LYS A 82 -3.38 -2.63 -4.19
CA LYS A 82 -4.69 -2.87 -4.82
C LYS A 82 -5.48 -4.05 -4.28
N ALA A 83 -4.85 -4.92 -3.50
CA ALA A 83 -5.46 -6.00 -2.74
C ALA A 83 -6.70 -5.52 -1.97
N ARG A 84 -7.73 -6.38 -1.97
CA ARG A 84 -8.93 -6.20 -1.15
C ARG A 84 -8.56 -6.23 0.33
N PHE A 85 -9.41 -5.64 1.16
CA PHE A 85 -9.25 -5.73 2.60
C PHE A 85 -9.87 -7.02 3.12
N THR A 86 -9.17 -7.70 4.02
CA THR A 86 -9.59 -8.97 4.63
C THR A 86 -9.19 -8.98 6.10
N SER A 87 -9.55 -10.01 6.85
CA SER A 87 -9.11 -10.18 8.24
C SER A 87 -7.58 -10.30 8.37
N LYS A 88 -6.90 -10.83 7.35
CA LYS A 88 -5.43 -10.92 7.29
C LYS A 88 -4.77 -9.67 6.68
N ASN A 89 -5.54 -8.89 5.92
CA ASN A 89 -5.11 -7.63 5.32
C ASN A 89 -6.02 -6.48 5.78
N PRO A 90 -6.02 -6.12 7.08
CA PRO A 90 -6.97 -5.16 7.62
C PRO A 90 -6.72 -3.74 7.07
N PRO A 91 -7.79 -2.96 6.84
CA PRO A 91 -7.68 -1.62 6.32
C PRO A 91 -7.16 -0.62 7.36
N THR A 92 -6.55 0.44 6.86
CA THR A 92 -6.25 1.68 7.56
C THR A 92 -6.40 2.83 6.57
N LEU A 93 -6.42 4.04 7.07
CA LEU A 93 -6.28 5.25 6.31
C LEU A 93 -4.81 5.67 6.35
N ASP A 94 -4.20 5.82 5.18
CA ASP A 94 -2.91 6.47 4.99
C ASP A 94 -3.13 7.93 4.64
N ARG A 95 -2.25 8.81 5.09
CA ARG A 95 -2.36 10.24 4.84
C ARG A 95 -1.71 10.57 3.50
N ILE A 96 -2.39 11.42 2.74
CA ILE A 96 -1.88 11.92 1.46
C ILE A 96 -0.75 12.92 1.73
N ASN A 97 -1.01 13.89 2.60
CA ASN A 97 -0.01 14.80 3.14
C ASN A 97 0.29 14.45 4.61
N ASN A 98 1.56 14.16 4.90
CA ASN A 98 2.05 13.75 6.22
C ASN A 98 2.12 14.88 7.26
N ASP A 99 2.03 16.13 6.84
CA ASP A 99 1.99 17.31 7.70
C ASP A 99 0.56 17.65 8.13
N ARG A 100 -0.44 17.14 7.40
CA ARG A 100 -1.86 17.31 7.69
C ARG A 100 -2.42 16.15 8.54
N GLY A 101 -3.51 16.45 9.25
CA GLY A 101 -4.29 15.48 10.04
C GLY A 101 -5.04 14.46 9.19
N HIS A 102 -5.90 13.66 9.83
CA HIS A 102 -6.68 12.63 9.14
C HIS A 102 -8.06 13.21 8.77
N SER A 103 -8.09 14.18 7.88
CA SER A 103 -9.34 14.70 7.30
C SER A 103 -9.81 13.84 6.13
N THR A 104 -11.09 13.93 5.77
CA THR A 104 -11.69 13.12 4.70
C THR A 104 -11.03 13.30 3.35
N ASP A 105 -10.52 14.50 3.04
CA ASP A 105 -9.80 14.85 1.81
C ASP A 105 -8.31 14.49 1.84
N ASN A 106 -7.75 14.18 3.02
CA ASN A 106 -6.32 13.93 3.20
C ASN A 106 -6.00 12.46 3.45
N VAL A 107 -6.92 11.53 3.19
CA VAL A 107 -6.72 10.11 3.45
C VAL A 107 -7.06 9.22 2.26
N LYS A 108 -6.33 8.12 2.13
CA LYS A 108 -6.62 7.04 1.18
C LYS A 108 -6.69 5.70 1.91
N PRO A 109 -7.55 4.76 1.47
CA PRO A 109 -7.55 3.40 2.00
C PRO A 109 -6.22 2.71 1.69
N CYS A 110 -5.62 2.10 2.71
CA CYS A 110 -4.36 1.39 2.62
C CYS A 110 -4.40 0.18 3.56
N CYS A 111 -3.63 -0.86 3.32
CA CYS A 111 -3.50 -1.91 4.33
C CYS A 111 -2.36 -1.59 5.30
N LEU A 112 -2.42 -2.17 6.50
CA LEU A 112 -1.43 -1.90 7.55
C LEU A 112 0.02 -2.15 7.08
N PHE A 113 0.24 -3.23 6.34
CA PHE A 113 1.56 -3.57 5.81
C PHE A 113 2.06 -2.49 4.84
N CYS A 114 1.26 -2.11 3.85
CA CYS A 114 1.65 -1.14 2.84
C CYS A 114 1.85 0.25 3.46
N ASN A 115 0.99 0.65 4.40
CA ASN A 115 1.13 1.91 5.13
C ASN A 115 2.46 1.97 5.89
N LYS A 116 2.83 0.89 6.60
CA LYS A 116 4.11 0.80 7.31
C LYS A 116 5.31 0.74 6.34
N PHE A 117 5.17 0.01 5.23
CA PHE A 117 6.22 -0.14 4.22
C PHE A 117 6.54 1.18 3.51
N LYS A 118 5.49 1.91 3.08
CA LYS A 118 5.61 3.25 2.52
C LYS A 118 6.19 4.20 3.55
N SER A 119 5.63 4.26 4.75
CA SER A 119 6.07 5.21 5.79
C SER A 119 6.08 6.63 5.19
N ASN A 120 7.24 7.30 5.18
CA ASN A 120 7.44 8.61 4.57
C ASN A 120 8.09 8.57 3.17
N LYS A 121 8.23 7.37 2.57
CA LYS A 121 8.80 7.22 1.22
C LYS A 121 7.79 7.66 0.16
N ASP A 122 8.30 7.87 -1.06
CA ASP A 122 7.51 8.18 -2.23
C ASP A 122 6.44 7.09 -2.51
N GLU A 123 5.20 7.55 -2.77
CA GLU A 123 4.04 6.67 -2.98
C GLU A 123 4.20 5.83 -4.25
N ASN A 124 4.69 6.44 -5.35
CA ASN A 124 4.85 5.76 -6.63
C ASN A 124 5.91 4.68 -6.55
N LEU A 125 7.02 4.96 -5.88
CA LEU A 125 8.06 3.99 -5.63
C LEU A 125 7.56 2.82 -4.77
N ALA A 126 6.87 3.10 -3.66
CA ALA A 126 6.34 2.07 -2.79
C ALA A 126 5.33 1.17 -3.53
N ARG A 127 4.49 1.79 -4.38
CA ARG A 127 3.56 1.09 -5.26
C ARG A 127 4.29 0.22 -6.28
N LEU A 128 5.30 0.75 -6.98
CA LEU A 128 6.08 0.00 -7.97
C LEU A 128 6.72 -1.25 -7.36
N ILE A 129 7.42 -1.11 -6.23
CA ILE A 129 8.04 -2.25 -5.54
C ILE A 129 6.99 -3.30 -5.17
N LYS A 130 5.81 -2.86 -4.70
CA LYS A 130 4.74 -3.78 -4.32
C LYS A 130 4.11 -4.49 -5.53
N GLN A 131 3.90 -3.77 -6.64
CA GLN A 131 3.36 -4.34 -7.88
C GLN A 131 4.31 -5.36 -8.51
N LEU A 132 5.63 -5.10 -8.47
CA LEU A 132 6.63 -6.06 -8.91
C LEU A 132 6.62 -7.34 -8.07
N LYS A 133 6.58 -7.22 -6.74
CA LYS A 133 6.46 -8.38 -5.83
C LYS A 133 5.17 -9.17 -6.10
N ASN A 134 4.08 -8.50 -6.42
CA ASN A 134 2.81 -9.13 -6.72
C ASN A 134 2.82 -9.85 -8.08
N PHE A 135 3.33 -9.21 -9.14
CA PHE A 135 3.53 -9.81 -10.46
C PHE A 135 4.36 -11.10 -10.35
N TYR A 136 5.43 -10.99 -9.58
CA TYR A 136 6.35 -12.06 -9.31
C TYR A 136 5.67 -13.28 -8.65
N ILE A 137 4.80 -13.06 -7.65
CA ILE A 137 3.98 -14.12 -7.02
C ILE A 137 3.03 -14.75 -8.04
N LEU A 138 2.38 -13.94 -8.88
CA LEU A 138 1.44 -14.43 -9.90
C LEU A 138 2.11 -15.29 -10.97
N LYS A 139 3.39 -15.05 -11.26
CA LYS A 139 4.19 -15.83 -12.22
C LYS A 139 4.88 -17.04 -11.58
N SER A 140 4.72 -17.28 -10.27
CA SER A 140 5.31 -18.41 -9.53
C SER A 140 6.83 -18.54 -9.72
N LEU A 141 7.55 -17.41 -9.81
CA LEU A 141 8.99 -17.41 -9.98
C LEU A 141 9.68 -17.82 -8.65
N ALA A 142 10.99 -18.14 -8.63
CA ALA A 142 11.83 -18.33 -7.41
C ALA A 142 12.61 -17.04 -7.01
N MET A 143 12.50 -16.58 -5.74
CA MET A 143 12.65 -15.14 -5.41
C MET A 143 14.13 -14.83 -5.26
N ILE A 144 14.69 -14.11 -6.23
CA ILE A 144 16.14 -13.97 -6.36
C ILE A 144 16.62 -12.52 -6.11
N ILE A 145 15.71 -11.54 -6.02
CA ILE A 145 16.09 -10.14 -5.85
C ILE A 145 15.72 -9.64 -4.45
N ASN A 146 16.71 -9.19 -3.70
CA ASN A 146 16.48 -8.43 -2.48
C ASN A 146 15.94 -7.01 -2.83
N ASP A 147 15.27 -6.36 -1.89
CA ASP A 147 14.59 -5.07 -2.13
C ASP A 147 15.52 -3.96 -2.66
N GLU A 148 16.81 -4.06 -2.37
CA GLU A 148 17.83 -3.08 -2.75
C GLU A 148 18.31 -3.26 -4.20
N GLU A 149 18.44 -4.49 -4.68
CA GLU A 149 18.77 -4.80 -6.07
C GLU A 149 17.61 -4.46 -7.02
N ILE A 150 16.36 -4.72 -6.60
CA ILE A 150 15.17 -4.30 -7.37
C ILE A 150 15.20 -2.79 -7.59
N TYR A 151 15.46 -2.03 -6.52
CA TYR A 151 15.51 -0.58 -6.58
C TYR A 151 16.58 -0.06 -7.56
N LYS A 152 17.80 -0.62 -7.50
CA LYS A 152 18.92 -0.22 -8.37
C LYS A 152 18.63 -0.52 -9.85
N ILE A 153 18.05 -1.69 -10.16
CA ILE A 153 17.73 -2.11 -11.53
C ILE A 153 16.63 -1.24 -12.14
N LEU A 154 15.56 -0.98 -11.38
CA LEU A 154 14.46 -0.11 -11.85
C LEU A 154 14.95 1.32 -12.07
N HIS A 155 15.84 1.82 -11.23
CA HIS A 155 16.34 3.18 -11.36
C HIS A 155 17.24 3.34 -12.59
N SER A 156 18.13 2.38 -12.87
CA SER A 156 19.00 2.41 -14.05
C SER A 156 18.25 2.30 -15.38
N GLY A 157 17.05 1.73 -15.39
CA GLY A 157 16.23 1.60 -16.60
C GLY A 157 15.35 2.83 -16.91
N ILE A 158 15.18 3.74 -15.95
CA ILE A 158 14.33 4.94 -16.10
C ILE A 158 15.19 6.17 -16.46
N THR A 159 16.45 6.22 -16.04
CA THR A 159 17.37 7.35 -16.31
C THR A 159 18.37 7.05 -17.41
N GLY A 160 17.91 6.49 -18.54
CA GLY A 160 18.74 6.37 -19.74
C GLY A 160 19.47 7.67 -20.07
#